data_AF-A0A7S2V7E5-F1
#
_entry.id   AF-A0A7S2V7E5-F1
#
_cell.length_a   1.000
_cell.length_b   1.000
_cell.length_c   1.000
_cell.angle_alpha   90.00
_cell.angle_beta   90.00
_cell.angle_gamma   90.00
#
_symmetry.space_group_name_H-M   'P 1'
#
loop_
_entity.id
_entity.type
_entity.pdbx_description
1 polymer ?
#
loop_
_entity_poly.entity_id
_entity_poly.type
_entity_poly.pdbx_seq_one_letter_code
_entity_poly.pdbx_strand_id
1 'polypeptide(L)'
;PVSVTTYTKKIAFLRDDSKRIRFQEFVDGFLGMSIFQVAECWLPGKNGKLHLAFCLAHDPELHIWHTLNVKHRVNPGEGLVGTVLQTVIQQRQEDASNSLSKMLSAAVWDNSGKILSGSRGGDVTDTRASSARILGINAAFAVPLACNGVL
;
A
#
# COMPACT_ATOMS: atom_id res chain seq x y z
N PRO A 1 -24.89 -3.50 9.26
CA PRO A 1 -23.89 -2.50 9.72
C PRO A 1 -22.70 -3.18 10.41
N VAL A 2 -21.60 -3.42 9.68
CA VAL A 2 -20.39 -4.07 10.23
C VAL A 2 -19.68 -3.07 11.15
N SER A 3 -19.47 -3.46 12.40
CA SER A 3 -19.13 -2.57 13.51
C SER A 3 -17.78 -1.87 13.35
N VAL A 4 -17.79 -0.54 13.54
CA VAL A 4 -16.64 0.38 13.57
C VAL A 4 -15.60 0.02 14.66
N THR A 5 -15.96 -0.85 15.61
CA THR A 5 -15.14 -1.27 16.76
C THR A 5 -13.90 -2.11 16.40
N THR A 6 -13.84 -2.73 15.22
CA THR A 6 -12.71 -3.58 14.81
C THR A 6 -11.49 -2.78 14.31
N TYR A 7 -11.68 -1.52 13.91
CA TYR A 7 -10.63 -0.69 13.33
C TYR A 7 -9.66 -0.13 14.39
N THR A 8 -10.13 0.13 15.61
CA THR A 8 -9.30 0.70 16.69
C THR A 8 -8.26 -0.27 17.24
N LYS A 9 -8.54 -1.58 17.25
CA LYS A 9 -7.56 -2.60 17.66
C LYS A 9 -6.48 -2.86 16.59
N LYS A 10 -6.73 -2.59 15.31
CA LYS A 10 -5.79 -2.90 14.21
C LYS A 10 -4.66 -1.88 14.06
N ILE A 11 -4.86 -0.62 14.45
CA ILE A 11 -3.78 0.39 14.57
C ILE A 11 -2.91 0.12 15.82
N ALA A 12 -3.34 -0.76 16.73
CA ALA A 12 -2.59 -1.08 17.94
C ALA A 12 -1.24 -1.75 17.66
N PHE A 13 -1.02 -2.37 16.48
CA PHE A 13 0.28 -2.99 16.17
C PHE A 13 1.41 -1.97 16.08
N LEU A 14 1.14 -0.76 15.57
CA LEU A 14 2.13 0.33 15.50
C LEU A 14 2.36 1.02 16.84
N ARG A 15 1.44 0.81 17.80
CA ARG A 15 1.56 1.32 19.18
C ARG A 15 2.30 0.35 20.10
N ASP A 16 2.48 -0.89 19.68
CA ASP A 16 3.27 -1.89 20.38
C ASP A 16 4.71 -1.83 19.83
N ASP A 17 5.61 -1.28 20.64
CA ASP A 17 7.01 -1.04 20.24
C ASP A 17 7.71 -2.33 19.81
N SER A 18 7.44 -3.46 20.45
CA SER A 18 8.06 -4.75 20.09
C SER A 18 7.59 -5.22 18.72
N LYS A 19 6.29 -5.11 18.44
CA LYS A 19 5.75 -5.47 17.12
C LYS A 19 6.23 -4.52 16.02
N ARG A 20 6.33 -3.21 16.33
CA ARG A 20 6.85 -2.22 15.38
C ARG A 20 8.30 -2.52 15.01
N ILE A 21 9.15 -2.84 15.99
CA ILE A 21 10.56 -3.21 15.74
C ILE A 21 10.62 -4.46 14.86
N ARG A 22 9.87 -5.53 15.18
CA ARG A 22 9.84 -6.75 14.35
C ARG A 22 9.38 -6.48 12.91
N PHE A 23 8.39 -5.61 12.74
CA PHE A 23 7.94 -5.23 11.41
C PHE A 23 9.01 -4.45 10.66
N GLN A 24 9.70 -3.51 11.33
CA GLN A 24 10.81 -2.79 10.74
C GLN A 24 11.97 -3.73 10.36
N GLU A 25 12.38 -4.65 11.23
CA GLU A 25 13.39 -5.68 10.94
C GLU A 25 13.01 -6.50 9.70
N PHE A 26 11.74 -6.88 9.57
CA PHE A 26 11.23 -7.58 8.40
C PHE A 26 11.35 -6.73 7.13
N VAL A 27 10.96 -5.46 7.17
CA VAL A 27 11.03 -4.58 5.98
C VAL A 27 12.49 -4.26 5.63
N ASP A 28 13.34 -3.95 6.60
CA ASP A 28 14.79 -3.76 6.41
C ASP A 28 15.41 -5.01 5.74
N GLY A 29 15.08 -6.20 6.26
CA GLY A 29 15.54 -7.47 5.68
C GLY A 29 15.02 -7.69 4.26
N PHE A 30 13.75 -7.41 4.00
CA PHE A 30 13.15 -7.52 2.66
C PHE A 30 13.82 -6.56 1.66
N LEU A 31 13.98 -5.29 2.03
CA LEU A 31 14.64 -4.29 1.18
C LEU A 31 16.11 -4.65 0.95
N GLY A 32 16.81 -5.16 1.97
CA GLY A 32 18.20 -5.60 1.86
C GLY A 32 18.41 -6.80 0.92
N MET A 33 17.37 -7.57 0.63
CA MET A 33 17.41 -8.74 -0.27
C MET A 33 16.63 -8.54 -1.58
N SER A 34 16.07 -7.35 -1.81
CA SER A 34 15.24 -7.07 -3.00
C SER A 34 15.83 -5.94 -3.83
N ILE A 35 15.27 -5.75 -5.03
CA ILE A 35 15.59 -4.60 -5.90
C ILE A 35 14.81 -3.34 -5.50
N PHE A 36 13.88 -3.44 -4.54
CA PHE A 36 13.07 -2.32 -4.10
C PHE A 36 13.88 -1.43 -3.17
N GLN A 37 13.77 -0.12 -3.37
CA GLN A 37 14.48 0.87 -2.57
C GLN A 37 13.61 1.47 -1.47
N VAL A 38 12.29 1.28 -1.54
CA VAL A 38 11.30 1.83 -0.62
C VAL A 38 10.19 0.81 -0.36
N ALA A 39 9.69 0.76 0.85
CA ALA A 39 8.48 0.03 1.23
C ALA A 39 7.57 0.89 2.11
N GLU A 40 6.26 0.76 1.92
CA GLU A 40 5.24 1.52 2.65
C GLU A 40 4.16 0.60 3.18
N CYS A 41 3.66 0.84 4.39
CA CYS A 41 2.50 0.13 4.90
C CYS A 41 1.33 1.11 5.05
N TRP A 42 0.23 0.79 4.39
CA TRP A 42 -1.01 1.55 4.39
C TRP A 42 -2.08 0.82 5.20
N LEU A 43 -2.68 1.51 6.15
CA LEU A 43 -3.70 0.95 7.03
C LEU A 43 -5.01 1.69 6.94
N PRO A 44 -6.15 1.01 7.13
CA PRO A 44 -7.45 1.64 7.13
C PRO A 44 -7.61 2.49 8.39
N GLY A 45 -7.92 3.76 8.18
CA GLY A 45 -8.29 4.72 9.22
C GLY A 45 -9.77 4.63 9.60
N LYS A 46 -10.15 5.43 10.59
CA LYS A 46 -11.53 5.46 11.13
C LYS A 46 -12.58 5.91 10.10
N ASN A 47 -12.16 6.68 9.09
CA ASN A 47 -13.00 7.20 8.02
C ASN A 47 -13.05 6.26 6.80
N GLY A 48 -12.52 5.04 6.89
CA GLY A 48 -12.47 4.08 5.79
C GLY A 48 -11.41 4.38 4.73
N LYS A 49 -10.66 5.48 4.86
CA LYS A 49 -9.53 5.82 3.98
C LYS A 49 -8.27 5.11 4.44
N LEU A 50 -7.34 4.87 3.53
CA LEU A 50 -6.00 4.38 3.84
C LEU A 50 -5.09 5.53 4.29
N HIS A 51 -4.28 5.25 5.31
CA HIS A 51 -3.27 6.15 5.86
C HIS A 51 -1.91 5.48 5.79
N LEU A 52 -0.89 6.25 5.39
CA LEU A 52 0.50 5.80 5.50
C LEU A 52 0.82 5.62 6.98
N ALA A 53 1.17 4.40 7.34
CA ALA A 53 1.35 3.97 8.70
C ALA A 53 2.82 3.62 9.00
N PHE A 54 3.56 3.22 7.97
CA PHE A 54 5.00 3.00 8.00
C PHE A 54 5.57 3.30 6.61
N CYS A 55 6.79 3.82 6.56
CA CYS A 55 7.55 3.98 5.32
C CYS A 55 9.03 3.84 5.66
N LEU A 56 9.75 3.08 4.84
CA LEU A 56 11.18 2.92 4.94
C LEU A 56 11.80 3.03 3.55
N ALA A 57 12.90 3.77 3.46
CA ALA A 57 13.65 4.00 2.25
C ALA A 57 15.13 3.72 2.52
N HIS A 58 15.71 2.79 1.77
CA HIS A 58 17.15 2.48 1.83
C HIS A 58 17.98 3.53 1.07
N ASP A 59 17.41 4.11 0.02
CA ASP A 59 18.04 5.21 -0.72
C ASP A 59 17.75 6.56 -0.01
N PRO A 60 18.78 7.30 0.43
CA PRO A 60 18.60 8.62 1.04
C PRO A 60 17.85 9.62 0.15
N GLU A 61 18.03 9.55 -1.17
CA GLU A 61 17.33 10.45 -2.10
C GLU A 61 15.83 10.22 -2.09
N LEU A 62 15.40 9.00 -1.76
CA LEU A 62 13.99 8.62 -1.64
C LEU A 62 13.40 8.93 -0.27
N HIS A 63 14.15 9.49 0.69
CA HIS A 63 13.57 9.90 1.99
C HIS A 63 12.51 10.99 1.83
N ILE A 64 12.62 11.82 0.79
CA ILE A 64 11.62 12.83 0.44
C ILE A 64 10.27 12.20 0.07
N TRP A 65 10.26 10.96 -0.44
CA TRP A 65 9.05 10.22 -0.77
C TRP A 65 8.13 10.04 0.43
N HIS A 66 8.68 9.71 1.61
CA HIS A 66 7.91 9.61 2.85
C HIS A 66 7.22 10.94 3.17
N THR A 67 7.94 12.05 3.03
CA THR A 67 7.44 13.39 3.34
C THR A 67 6.29 13.79 2.43
N LEU A 68 6.35 13.42 1.14
CA LEU A 68 5.27 13.67 0.18
C LEU A 68 4.02 12.83 0.51
N ASN A 69 4.21 11.61 1.01
CA ASN A 69 3.11 10.65 1.19
C ASN A 69 2.50 10.62 2.61
N VAL A 70 3.16 11.13 3.65
CA VAL A 70 2.65 11.06 5.05
C VAL A 70 1.30 11.76 5.25
N LYS A 71 1.03 12.82 4.47
CA LYS A 71 -0.25 13.55 4.49
C LYS A 71 -1.30 12.97 3.55
N HIS A 72 -0.90 12.11 2.61
CA HIS A 72 -1.83 11.52 1.65
C HIS A 72 -2.81 10.58 2.34
N ARG A 73 -4.04 10.59 1.83
CA ARG A 73 -5.12 9.70 2.26
C ARG A 73 -5.72 9.12 1.00
N VAL A 74 -5.73 7.79 0.90
CA VAL A 74 -6.18 7.11 -0.31
C VAL A 74 -7.55 6.51 -0.07
N ASN A 75 -8.51 6.78 -0.96
CA ASN A 75 -9.81 6.13 -0.87
C ASN A 75 -9.71 4.69 -1.42
N PRO A 76 -10.49 3.71 -0.90
CA PRO A 76 -10.61 2.43 -1.56
C PRO A 76 -11.00 2.61 -3.04
N GLY A 77 -10.33 1.90 -3.93
CA GLY A 77 -10.46 2.01 -5.39
C GLY A 77 -9.56 3.04 -6.06
N GLU A 78 -8.90 3.92 -5.31
CA GLU A 78 -8.04 4.98 -5.86
C GLU A 78 -6.56 4.59 -5.88
N GLY A 79 -5.88 4.78 -7.01
CA GLY A 79 -4.46 4.45 -7.17
C GLY A 79 -4.16 2.97 -6.87
N LEU A 80 -2.88 2.62 -6.86
CA LEU A 80 -2.49 1.21 -6.69
C LEU A 80 -2.99 0.62 -5.35
N VAL A 81 -2.71 1.30 -4.24
CA VAL A 81 -3.01 0.78 -2.89
C VAL A 81 -4.52 0.76 -2.60
N GLY A 82 -5.28 1.74 -3.09
CA GLY A 82 -6.72 1.77 -2.92
C GLY A 82 -7.41 0.68 -3.72
N THR A 83 -6.98 0.44 -4.97
CA THR A 83 -7.53 -0.63 -5.81
C THR A 83 -7.31 -2.00 -5.18
N VAL A 84 -6.08 -2.32 -4.73
CA VAL A 84 -5.79 -3.61 -4.08
C VAL A 84 -6.67 -3.86 -2.86
N LEU A 85 -6.86 -2.84 -2.02
CA LEU A 85 -7.73 -2.97 -0.85
C LEU A 85 -9.18 -3.26 -1.28
N GLN A 86 -9.73 -2.54 -2.27
CA GLN A 86 -11.09 -2.74 -2.73
C GLN A 86 -11.30 -4.14 -3.29
N THR A 87 -10.35 -4.65 -4.09
CA THR A 87 -10.39 -6.01 -4.62
C THR A 87 -10.44 -7.06 -3.51
N VAL A 88 -9.64 -6.91 -2.46
CA VAL A 88 -9.66 -7.84 -1.33
C VAL A 88 -10.93 -7.77 -0.51
N ILE A 89 -11.50 -6.57 -0.32
CA ILE A 89 -12.77 -6.41 0.38
C ILE A 89 -13.89 -7.10 -0.40
N GLN A 90 -13.95 -6.91 -1.73
CA GLN A 90 -14.95 -7.55 -2.59
C GLN A 90 -14.82 -9.08 -2.59
N GLN A 91 -13.60 -9.61 -2.75
CA GLN A 91 -13.36 -11.05 -2.75
C GLN A 91 -13.70 -11.73 -1.41
N ARG A 92 -13.51 -11.05 -0.28
CA ARG A 92 -13.91 -11.59 1.03
C ARG A 92 -15.43 -11.60 1.24
N GLN A 93 -16.18 -10.82 0.46
CA GLN A 93 -17.64 -10.83 0.46
C GLN A 93 -18.22 -11.90 -0.46
N GLU A 94 -17.47 -12.38 -1.45
CA GLU A 94 -17.93 -13.29 -2.52
C GLU A 94 -17.54 -14.78 -2.33
N ASP A 95 -17.32 -15.23 -1.10
CA ASP A 95 -16.86 -16.59 -0.75
C ASP A 95 -15.45 -17.00 -1.24
N ALA A 96 -14.74 -17.67 -0.34
CA ALA A 96 -13.30 -17.92 -0.31
C ALA A 96 -12.78 -18.97 -1.32
N SER A 97 -13.17 -18.86 -2.60
CA SER A 97 -12.62 -19.70 -3.67
C SER A 97 -11.40 -19.03 -4.33
N ASN A 98 -10.29 -19.09 -3.59
CA ASN A 98 -8.89 -19.17 -4.01
C ASN A 98 -8.48 -18.60 -5.38
N SER A 99 -7.72 -17.50 -5.36
CA SER A 99 -6.39 -17.48 -5.99
C SER A 99 -5.56 -16.31 -5.47
N LEU A 100 -4.42 -16.60 -4.82
CA LEU A 100 -3.40 -15.62 -4.43
C LEU A 100 -2.92 -14.76 -5.62
N SER A 101 -2.99 -15.27 -6.85
CA SER A 101 -2.64 -14.52 -8.06
C SER A 101 -3.59 -13.35 -8.36
N LYS A 102 -4.78 -13.32 -7.74
CA LYS A 102 -5.70 -12.17 -7.84
C LYS A 102 -5.44 -11.10 -6.77
N MET A 103 -4.55 -11.37 -5.81
CA MET A 103 -4.28 -10.50 -4.66
C MET A 103 -3.09 -9.57 -4.88
N LEU A 104 -2.16 -9.96 -5.76
CA LEU A 104 -0.99 -9.15 -6.09
C LEU A 104 -1.32 -8.26 -7.29
N SER A 105 -1.25 -6.94 -7.09
CA SER A 105 -1.32 -5.98 -8.19
C SER A 105 0.01 -5.25 -8.30
N ALA A 106 0.54 -5.21 -9.52
CA ALA A 106 1.66 -4.37 -9.89
C ALA A 106 1.12 -3.13 -10.59
N ALA A 107 1.73 -1.97 -10.34
CA ALA A 107 1.60 -0.81 -11.22
C ALA A 107 2.97 -0.51 -11.82
N VAL A 108 3.01 -0.49 -13.14
CA VAL A 108 4.09 0.14 -13.90
C VAL A 108 3.55 1.48 -14.37
N TRP A 109 4.23 2.57 -14.03
CA TRP A 109 3.88 3.90 -14.52
C TRP A 109 4.60 4.19 -15.83
N ASP A 110 3.91 4.77 -16.81
CA ASP A 110 4.58 5.33 -17.98
C ASP A 110 5.21 6.70 -17.70
N ASN A 111 5.91 7.21 -18.71
CA ASN A 111 6.45 8.56 -18.77
C ASN A 111 5.37 9.67 -18.75
N SER A 112 4.10 9.37 -18.53
CA SER A 112 3.02 10.34 -18.31
C SER A 112 2.39 10.23 -16.91
N GLY A 113 2.81 9.25 -16.10
CA GLY A 113 2.22 8.96 -14.79
C GLY A 113 0.96 8.09 -14.86
N LYS A 114 0.63 7.52 -16.02
CA LYS A 114 -0.49 6.60 -16.20
C LYS A 114 -0.05 5.17 -15.89
N ILE A 115 -0.89 4.40 -15.20
CA ILE A 115 -0.64 2.98 -14.95
C ILE A 115 -0.80 2.22 -16.28
N LEU A 116 0.28 1.55 -16.73
CA LEU A 116 0.35 0.89 -18.03
C LEU A 116 -0.24 -0.53 -18.06
N SER A 117 -0.22 -1.26 -16.94
CA SER A 117 -0.86 -2.58 -16.81
C SER A 117 -0.94 -3.02 -15.35
N GLY A 118 -2.00 -3.73 -15.00
CA GLY A 118 -2.21 -4.34 -13.66
C GLY A 118 -3.65 -4.37 -13.16
N SER A 119 -4.50 -3.45 -13.64
CA SER A 119 -5.91 -3.37 -13.23
C SER A 119 -6.80 -3.84 -14.37
N ARG A 120 -7.48 -4.98 -14.22
CA ARG A 120 -8.68 -5.25 -15.04
C ARG A 120 -9.72 -4.19 -14.67
N GLY A 121 -9.79 -3.12 -15.46
CA GLY A 121 -10.82 -2.10 -15.39
C GLY A 121 -10.29 -0.69 -15.15
N GLY A 122 -10.39 0.15 -16.19
CA GLY A 122 -10.33 1.60 -16.08
C GLY A 122 -8.94 2.22 -16.06
N ASP A 123 -8.83 3.42 -16.63
CA ASP A 123 -7.72 4.33 -16.42
C ASP A 123 -7.65 4.69 -14.93
N VAL A 124 -6.95 3.87 -14.13
CA VAL A 124 -6.69 4.17 -12.72
C VAL A 124 -5.60 5.23 -12.69
N THR A 125 -6.00 6.48 -12.48
CA THR A 125 -5.07 7.58 -12.19
C THR A 125 -4.60 7.44 -10.75
N ASP A 126 -3.30 7.18 -10.57
CA ASP A 126 -2.67 7.24 -9.25
C ASP A 126 -2.24 8.67 -8.99
N THR A 127 -2.85 9.31 -8.01
CA THR A 127 -2.55 10.70 -7.63
C THR A 127 -1.11 10.88 -7.15
N ARG A 128 -0.41 9.78 -6.84
CA ARG A 128 1.00 9.77 -6.44
C ARG A 128 1.97 9.55 -7.60
N ALA A 129 1.49 9.20 -8.79
CA ALA A 129 2.34 8.86 -9.94
C ALA A 129 3.28 10.00 -10.34
N SER A 130 2.81 11.25 -10.29
CA SER A 130 3.66 12.42 -10.58
C SER A 130 4.81 12.57 -9.58
N SER A 131 4.55 12.30 -8.29
CA SER A 131 5.59 12.32 -7.26
C SER A 131 6.56 11.15 -7.42
N ALA A 132 6.05 9.97 -7.79
CA ALA A 132 6.88 8.77 -8.02
C ALA A 132 7.91 9.06 -9.11
N ARG A 133 7.44 9.66 -10.20
CA ARG A 133 8.27 10.04 -11.34
C ARG A 133 9.35 11.06 -11.00
N ILE A 134 9.02 12.13 -10.26
CA ILE A 134 10.00 13.15 -9.87
C ILE A 134 11.19 12.52 -9.12
N LEU A 135 10.93 11.43 -8.41
CA LEU A 135 11.92 10.69 -7.63
C LEU A 135 12.48 9.46 -8.35
N GLY A 136 12.17 9.27 -9.64
CA GLY A 136 12.68 8.12 -10.41
C GLY A 136 12.10 6.76 -10.00
N ILE A 137 10.98 6.73 -9.27
CA ILE A 137 10.29 5.49 -8.90
C ILE A 137 9.53 4.98 -10.12
N ASN A 138 10.05 3.90 -10.73
CA ASN A 138 9.55 3.39 -12.01
C ASN A 138 8.51 2.26 -11.88
N ALA A 139 8.46 1.60 -10.72
CA ALA A 139 7.53 0.50 -10.46
C ALA A 139 7.13 0.45 -8.99
N ALA A 140 5.89 0.05 -8.73
CA ALA A 140 5.43 -0.30 -7.39
C ALA A 140 4.54 -1.54 -7.43
N PHE A 141 4.56 -2.27 -6.32
CA PHE A 141 3.77 -3.46 -6.11
C PHE A 141 3.00 -3.27 -4.82
N ALA A 142 1.75 -3.71 -4.82
CA ALA A 142 0.90 -3.66 -3.65
C ALA A 142 0.45 -5.06 -3.26
N VAL A 143 0.67 -5.39 -2.00
CA VAL A 143 0.37 -6.67 -1.39
C VAL A 143 -0.64 -6.47 -0.27
N PRO A 144 -1.82 -7.09 -0.35
CA PRO A 144 -2.82 -6.94 0.69
C PRO A 144 -2.39 -7.68 1.96
N LEU A 145 -2.57 -7.02 3.10
CA LEU A 145 -2.31 -7.57 4.41
C LEU A 145 -3.59 -8.19 4.99
N ALA A 146 -3.43 -9.24 5.81
CA ALA A 146 -4.55 -9.89 6.50
C ALA A 146 -5.43 -8.90 7.29
N CYS A 147 -4.82 -7.82 7.81
CA CYS A 147 -5.48 -6.78 8.58
C CYS A 147 -6.35 -5.81 7.76
N ASN A 148 -6.54 -6.01 6.45
CA ASN A 148 -7.15 -5.04 5.51
C ASN A 148 -6.26 -3.80 5.31
N GLY A 149 -4.95 -3.96 5.48
CA GLY A 149 -3.95 -2.98 5.05
C GLY A 149 -3.34 -3.41 3.71
N VAL A 150 -2.40 -2.61 3.22
CA VAL A 150 -1.64 -2.88 2.00
C VAL A 150 -0.17 -2.53 2.26
N LEU A 151 0.73 -3.44 1.91
CA LEU A 151 2.17 -3.19 1.83
C LEU A 151 2.55 -2.86 0.38
#